data_AF-A0A935SVS4-F1
#
_entry.id   AF-A0A935SVS4-F1
#
_cell.length_a   1.000
_cell.length_b   1.000
_cell.length_c   1.000
_cell.angle_alpha   90.00
_cell.angle_beta   90.00
_cell.angle_gamma   90.00
#
_symmetry.space_group_name_H-M   'P 1'
#
loop_
_entity.id
_entity.type
_entity.pdbx_description
1 polymer ?
#
loop_
_entity_poly.entity_id
_entity_poly.type
_entity_poly.pdbx_seq_one_letter_code
_entity_poly.pdbx_strand_id
1 'polypeptide(L)'
;MSALRRRASPVRIAERFWRMVVALAWLAAAVPALAAPLPIVAPSVFLSTPLPSASYSVDLGTLPTRPELVVEVAADGFHLDMLLAIETFAWTDTPEAPGNCPNNVTPPTTAVFGRGSLVVPLWDCDPRPGRFAGGTVGVRVRALGFGAFGSPAIVAITIRGATHVATGTLATQVDTNLGPRQVVIPASRDTVLYAEDFSASNGAGEFLWAGDRLVSAFPFSVRRPRHALLAFDVTPGIPPVSSVLGAELRLGVTSGSHTGEPLRIESVASSPSGSWVEGGANAPGDEFIGISAPSSAADWSYRARPSIPWTTPGGDVVAAPVAETQVFASGPLFVSTSALASAVQAMVTKGDDANGFRLSSPNPAIIPRPIQLASRENLSGAQTPELVIDYAQSQVYETGQLATGLVSFIGEGQDFRWIYDLDQDDVFVTGIGGVCEVDPTPTPLTVPWTYRFQGTPGFTGVDCCTWNVDSPETGTVGTGQALFFHNLDASNPANMPPDGDGDGIRDLCDNCPARANGPLRGTCLVGTLGATCRSNAECGPGGRCNLSQEDSDKDFVGNACSVPEPGFGAALVAGLGLLAALRRAR
;
A
#
# COMPACT_ATOMS: atom_id res chain seq x y z
N MET A 1 -8.46 -38.68 97.32
CA MET A 1 -8.38 -39.24 95.95
C MET A 1 -7.59 -38.26 95.08
N SER A 2 -6.31 -38.55 94.87
CA SER A 2 -5.36 -37.70 94.14
C SER A 2 -5.58 -37.80 92.62
N ALA A 3 -5.99 -36.71 92.00
CA ALA A 3 -5.97 -36.57 90.54
C ALA A 3 -4.83 -35.62 90.14
N LEU A 4 -3.73 -36.21 89.67
CA LEU A 4 -2.57 -35.50 89.10
C LEU A 4 -2.96 -34.79 87.80
N ARG A 5 -3.25 -33.49 87.86
CA ARG A 5 -3.28 -32.60 86.69
C ARG A 5 -1.84 -32.27 86.26
N ARG A 6 -1.28 -33.03 85.31
CA ARG A 6 -0.08 -32.62 84.58
C ARG A 6 -0.44 -31.44 83.67
N ARG A 7 -0.15 -30.20 84.11
CA ARG A 7 -0.13 -29.03 83.22
C ARG A 7 1.04 -29.20 82.26
N ALA A 8 0.76 -29.43 80.98
CA ALA A 8 1.77 -29.36 79.93
C ALA A 8 2.28 -27.91 79.87
N SER A 9 3.61 -27.73 79.96
CA SER A 9 4.25 -26.42 79.84
C SER A 9 3.91 -25.80 78.48
N PRO A 10 3.52 -24.51 78.41
CA PRO A 10 3.19 -23.81 77.17
C PRO A 10 4.33 -23.85 76.13
N VAL A 11 5.58 -24.04 76.58
CA VAL A 11 6.76 -24.19 75.71
C VAL A 11 6.68 -25.45 74.85
N ARG A 12 6.17 -26.57 75.38
CA ARG A 12 6.05 -27.84 74.63
C ARG A 12 4.91 -27.82 73.60
N ILE A 13 3.91 -26.96 73.80
CA ILE A 13 2.81 -26.78 72.84
C ILE A 13 3.30 -25.92 71.67
N ALA A 14 4.04 -24.84 71.93
CA ALA A 14 4.64 -24.00 70.89
C ALA A 14 5.66 -24.76 70.03
N GLU A 15 6.50 -25.62 70.64
CA GLU A 15 7.49 -26.40 69.89
C GLU A 15 6.84 -27.49 69.01
N ARG A 16 5.75 -28.12 69.48
CA ARG A 16 4.96 -29.06 68.67
C ARG A 16 4.19 -28.35 67.55
N PHE A 17 3.67 -27.16 67.81
CA PHE A 17 3.00 -26.36 66.79
C PHE A 17 3.98 -25.92 65.70
N TRP A 18 5.18 -25.48 66.08
CA TRP A 18 6.23 -25.10 65.12
C TRP A 18 6.71 -26.29 64.28
N ARG A 19 6.96 -27.46 64.89
CA ARG A 19 7.32 -28.68 64.13
C ARG A 19 6.20 -29.16 63.21
N MET A 20 4.94 -28.98 63.59
CA MET A 20 3.79 -29.36 62.77
C MET A 20 3.59 -28.38 61.60
N VAL A 21 3.81 -27.08 61.79
CA VAL A 21 3.81 -26.07 60.72
C VAL A 21 4.96 -26.30 59.73
N VAL A 22 6.16 -26.62 60.23
CA VAL A 22 7.31 -26.98 59.37
C VAL A 22 7.06 -28.29 58.61
N ALA A 23 6.44 -29.30 59.26
CA ALA A 23 6.09 -30.56 58.59
C ALA A 23 4.97 -30.40 57.55
N LEU A 24 3.98 -29.55 57.80
CA LEU A 24 2.93 -29.20 56.83
C LEU A 24 3.47 -28.41 55.63
N ALA A 25 4.44 -27.51 55.86
CA ALA A 25 5.16 -26.82 54.79
C ALA A 25 6.00 -27.79 53.93
N TRP A 26 6.57 -28.83 54.55
CA TRP A 26 7.29 -29.90 53.83
C TRP A 26 6.36 -30.85 53.07
N LEU A 27 5.18 -31.19 53.61
CA LEU A 27 4.19 -32.07 52.95
C LEU A 27 3.47 -31.41 51.77
N ALA A 28 3.31 -30.08 51.78
CA ALA A 28 2.77 -29.34 50.63
C ALA A 28 3.73 -29.28 49.43
N ALA A 29 5.03 -29.54 49.63
CA ALA A 29 6.04 -29.49 48.57
C ALA A 29 6.14 -30.78 47.72
N ALA A 30 5.36 -31.83 48.03
CA ALA A 30 5.50 -33.15 47.40
C ALA A 30 4.36 -33.53 46.42
N VAL A 31 3.35 -32.68 46.23
CA VAL A 31 2.39 -32.86 45.14
C VAL A 31 3.04 -32.30 43.87
N PRO A 32 3.15 -33.06 42.76
CA PRO A 32 3.61 -32.49 41.50
C PRO A 32 2.67 -31.35 41.14
N ALA A 33 3.18 -30.12 41.19
CA ALA A 33 2.42 -28.97 40.77
C ALA A 33 2.01 -29.18 39.31
N LEU A 34 0.71 -29.10 39.04
CA LEU A 34 0.21 -29.06 37.66
C LEU A 34 0.97 -27.99 36.90
N ALA A 35 1.42 -28.30 35.69
CA ALA A 35 2.10 -27.34 34.83
C ALA A 35 1.18 -26.14 34.62
N ALA A 36 1.72 -24.93 34.82
CA ALA A 36 0.96 -23.71 34.68
C ALA A 36 0.99 -23.25 33.21
N PRO A 37 -0.14 -22.79 32.65
CA PRO A 37 -0.17 -22.20 31.32
C PRO A 37 0.58 -20.87 31.29
N LEU A 38 1.09 -20.49 30.12
CA LEU A 38 1.75 -19.20 29.92
C LEU A 38 0.71 -18.08 29.68
N PRO A 39 1.02 -16.82 30.06
CA PRO A 39 2.22 -16.39 30.78
C PRO A 39 2.13 -16.62 32.31
N ILE A 40 3.27 -16.90 32.94
CA ILE A 40 3.42 -16.95 34.40
C ILE A 40 4.06 -15.63 34.85
N VAL A 41 3.38 -14.88 35.71
CA VAL A 41 3.89 -13.62 36.27
C VAL A 41 3.92 -13.71 37.79
N ALA A 42 5.13 -13.62 38.36
CA ALA A 42 5.37 -13.66 39.80
C ALA A 42 6.16 -12.40 40.22
N PRO A 43 5.48 -11.29 40.56
CA PRO A 43 6.13 -9.99 40.77
C PRO A 43 6.91 -9.87 42.09
N SER A 44 6.76 -10.82 43.02
CA SER A 44 7.36 -10.74 44.36
C SER A 44 7.74 -12.11 44.91
N VAL A 45 8.82 -12.68 44.36
CA VAL A 45 9.37 -13.96 44.77
C VAL A 45 10.48 -13.73 45.80
N PHE A 46 10.28 -14.22 47.02
CA PHE A 46 11.28 -14.11 48.08
C PHE A 46 12.34 -15.20 47.94
N LEU A 47 13.58 -14.79 47.70
CA LEU A 47 14.74 -15.67 47.74
C LEU A 47 15.49 -15.41 49.05
N SER A 48 15.81 -16.47 49.79
CA SER A 48 16.50 -16.35 51.08
C SER A 48 17.47 -17.51 51.28
N THR A 49 18.35 -17.43 52.28
CA THR A 49 19.03 -18.63 52.76
C THR A 49 18.13 -19.29 53.83
N PRO A 50 17.80 -20.59 53.74
CA PRO A 50 18.41 -21.64 52.90
C PRO A 50 17.65 -21.97 51.60
N LEU A 51 16.66 -21.19 51.16
CA LEU A 51 15.87 -21.43 49.94
C LEU A 51 16.24 -20.44 48.83
N PRO A 52 17.42 -20.58 48.17
CA PRO A 52 17.91 -19.57 47.23
C PRO A 52 17.27 -19.71 45.85
N SER A 53 16.12 -20.39 45.69
CA SER A 53 15.57 -20.66 44.37
C SER A 53 14.05 -20.77 44.32
N ALA A 54 13.47 -20.34 43.21
CA ALA A 54 12.09 -20.60 42.82
C ALA A 54 12.07 -21.51 41.58
N SER A 55 11.13 -22.46 41.54
CA SER A 55 10.94 -23.36 40.39
C SER A 55 9.49 -23.33 39.93
N TYR A 56 9.30 -23.42 38.62
CA TYR A 56 8.01 -23.42 37.94
C TYR A 56 7.95 -24.60 36.99
N SER A 57 6.78 -25.24 36.87
CA SER A 57 6.50 -26.18 35.78
C SER A 57 5.63 -25.44 34.76
N VAL A 58 6.10 -25.39 33.52
CA VAL A 58 5.52 -24.61 32.43
C VAL A 58 4.89 -25.57 31.43
N ASP A 59 3.62 -25.35 31.11
CA ASP A 59 2.94 -26.04 30.01
C ASP A 59 3.36 -25.41 28.67
N LEU A 60 3.98 -26.20 27.80
CA LEU A 60 4.44 -25.75 26.49
C LEU A 60 3.32 -25.77 25.44
N GLY A 61 2.17 -26.39 25.73
CA GLY A 61 1.02 -26.43 24.83
C GLY A 61 0.37 -25.07 24.57
N THR A 62 0.65 -24.08 25.41
CA THR A 62 0.14 -22.70 25.26
C THR A 62 1.08 -21.78 24.46
N LEU A 63 2.15 -22.32 23.88
CA LEU A 63 3.10 -21.54 23.10
C LEU A 63 2.56 -21.18 21.71
N PRO A 64 2.89 -19.99 21.16
CA PRO A 64 2.46 -19.58 19.84
C PRO A 64 3.22 -20.33 18.71
N THR A 65 2.82 -20.10 17.46
CA THR A 65 3.56 -20.59 16.28
C THR A 65 4.98 -20.02 16.22
N ARG A 66 5.99 -20.80 15.84
CA ARG A 66 7.43 -20.45 15.97
C ARG A 66 7.81 -19.94 17.37
N PRO A 67 7.65 -20.78 18.39
CA PRO A 67 7.73 -20.32 19.75
C PRO A 67 9.17 -20.05 20.23
N GLU A 68 9.29 -19.03 21.07
CA GLU A 68 10.38 -18.83 21.99
C GLU A 68 9.83 -18.88 23.41
N LEU A 69 10.51 -19.61 24.29
CA LEU A 69 10.25 -19.51 25.72
C LEU A 69 11.15 -18.42 26.29
N VAL A 70 10.55 -17.35 26.81
CA VAL A 70 11.25 -16.21 27.38
C VAL A 70 11.05 -16.19 28.89
N VAL A 71 12.14 -16.22 29.64
CA VAL A 71 12.18 -16.12 31.10
C VAL A 71 12.90 -14.84 31.48
N GLU A 72 12.17 -13.87 32.03
CA GLU A 72 12.71 -12.61 32.51
C GLU A 72 12.75 -12.60 34.03
N VAL A 73 13.85 -12.10 34.60
CA VAL A 73 14.03 -11.93 36.04
C VAL A 73 14.52 -10.52 36.33
N ALA A 74 14.02 -9.92 37.41
CA ALA A 74 14.46 -8.63 37.90
C ALA A 74 14.46 -8.63 39.43
N ALA A 75 15.63 -8.47 40.05
CA ALA A 75 15.79 -8.23 41.47
C ALA A 75 15.21 -6.85 41.85
N ASP A 76 14.84 -6.69 43.11
CA ASP A 76 14.39 -5.41 43.66
C ASP A 76 15.49 -4.32 43.59
N GLY A 77 15.08 -3.07 43.82
CA GLY A 77 15.99 -1.92 43.71
C GLY A 77 17.15 -1.89 44.71
N PHE A 78 17.14 -2.74 45.74
CA PHE A 78 18.25 -2.87 46.69
C PHE A 78 19.25 -3.96 46.28
N HIS A 79 18.87 -4.87 45.39
CA HIS A 79 19.67 -6.05 45.01
C HIS A 79 20.12 -6.02 43.54
N LEU A 80 20.48 -4.85 43.01
CA LEU A 80 20.90 -4.70 41.61
C LEU A 80 22.21 -5.44 41.28
N ASP A 81 23.05 -5.74 42.27
CA ASP A 81 24.28 -6.53 42.16
C ASP A 81 24.09 -8.02 42.50
N MET A 82 22.85 -8.46 42.69
CA MET A 82 22.50 -9.86 42.91
C MET A 82 22.81 -10.70 41.68
N LEU A 83 23.56 -11.78 41.86
CA LEU A 83 23.85 -12.75 40.80
C LEU A 83 22.75 -13.82 40.78
N LEU A 84 21.97 -13.84 39.70
CA LEU A 84 20.88 -14.78 39.46
C LEU A 84 21.29 -15.78 38.38
N ALA A 85 20.86 -17.04 38.50
CA ALA A 85 20.92 -18.04 37.44
C ALA A 85 19.50 -18.41 37.00
N ILE A 86 19.27 -18.42 35.70
CA ILE A 86 18.04 -18.91 35.07
C ILE A 86 18.38 -20.24 34.39
N GLU A 87 17.69 -21.31 34.78
CA GLU A 87 17.89 -22.68 34.30
C GLU A 87 16.58 -23.23 33.73
N THR A 88 16.64 -23.99 32.64
CA THR A 88 15.55 -24.87 32.21
C THR A 88 15.92 -26.33 32.47
N PHE A 89 14.98 -27.15 32.95
CA PHE A 89 15.23 -28.54 33.36
C PHE A 89 13.95 -29.39 33.25
N ALA A 90 14.05 -30.70 33.48
CA ALA A 90 12.91 -31.62 33.57
C ALA A 90 11.90 -31.49 32.41
N TRP A 91 12.38 -31.55 31.17
CA TRP A 91 11.54 -31.57 29.98
C TRP A 91 10.81 -32.92 29.90
N THR A 92 9.48 -32.90 29.83
CA THR A 92 8.65 -34.12 29.74
C THR A 92 7.74 -34.07 28.51
N ASP A 93 7.46 -35.23 27.93
CA ASP A 93 6.51 -35.45 26.82
C ASP A 93 6.73 -34.57 25.57
N THR A 94 7.87 -33.89 25.49
CA THR A 94 8.42 -33.40 24.23
C THR A 94 9.16 -34.57 23.58
N PRO A 95 8.74 -35.08 22.40
CA PRO A 95 9.36 -36.24 21.75
C PRO A 95 10.87 -36.08 21.54
N GLU A 96 11.33 -34.83 21.59
CA GLU A 96 12.72 -34.41 21.59
C GLU A 96 12.88 -33.44 22.78
N ALA A 97 13.37 -33.91 23.93
CA ALA A 97 13.94 -33.00 24.94
C ALA A 97 15.06 -32.17 24.27
N PRO A 98 15.51 -31.02 24.83
CA PRO A 98 16.54 -30.17 24.20
C PRO A 98 17.84 -30.88 23.80
N GLY A 99 18.08 -32.10 24.30
CA GLY A 99 19.18 -32.97 23.87
C GLY A 99 19.01 -33.66 22.51
N ASN A 100 17.87 -33.51 21.82
CA ASN A 100 17.64 -34.04 20.47
C ASN A 100 17.43 -32.94 19.40
N CYS A 101 17.50 -31.64 19.76
CA CYS A 101 17.68 -30.61 18.74
C CYS A 101 19.09 -30.83 18.13
N PRO A 102 19.26 -30.84 16.79
CA PRO A 102 20.50 -31.31 16.14
C PRO A 102 21.80 -30.62 16.57
N ASN A 103 21.71 -29.50 17.29
CA ASN A 103 22.84 -28.74 17.80
C ASN A 103 22.88 -28.84 19.33
N ASN A 104 24.00 -29.30 19.90
CA ASN A 104 24.28 -29.49 21.33
C ASN A 104 23.94 -28.26 22.22
N VAL A 105 22.66 -28.06 22.54
CA VAL A 105 22.28 -27.09 23.57
C VAL A 105 22.24 -27.83 24.90
N THR A 106 23.34 -27.81 25.64
CA THR A 106 23.27 -28.06 27.10
C THR A 106 22.15 -27.18 27.66
N PRO A 107 21.29 -27.68 28.56
CA PRO A 107 20.11 -26.96 29.04
C PRO A 107 20.48 -25.52 29.35
N PRO A 108 19.91 -24.56 28.63
CA PRO A 108 20.46 -23.22 28.60
C PRO A 108 20.39 -22.66 30.02
N THR A 109 21.56 -22.30 30.52
CA THR A 109 21.74 -21.70 31.83
C THR A 109 22.41 -20.36 31.61
N THR A 110 21.79 -19.30 32.09
CA THR A 110 22.35 -17.95 31.99
C THR A 110 22.47 -17.34 33.37
N ALA A 111 23.65 -16.84 33.70
CA ALA A 111 23.88 -16.06 34.90
C ALA A 111 23.78 -14.56 34.57
N VAL A 112 23.01 -13.82 35.35
CA VAL A 112 22.68 -12.41 35.11
C VAL A 112 22.77 -11.61 36.43
N PHE A 113 23.17 -10.33 36.35
CA PHE A 113 23.25 -9.45 37.51
C PHE A 113 22.03 -8.54 37.58
N GLY A 114 21.29 -8.59 38.70
CA GLY A 114 20.12 -7.76 38.97
C GLY A 114 18.94 -8.07 38.06
N ARG A 115 19.06 -7.80 36.76
CA ARG A 115 18.04 -8.06 35.74
C ARG A 115 18.63 -8.86 34.57
N GLY A 116 17.86 -9.79 34.05
CA GLY A 116 18.25 -10.52 32.86
C GLY A 116 17.12 -11.33 32.24
N SER A 117 17.43 -11.96 31.12
CA SER A 117 16.51 -12.78 30.36
C SER A 117 17.21 -14.02 29.84
N LEU A 118 16.49 -15.14 29.79
CA LEU A 118 16.84 -16.34 29.05
C LEU A 118 15.80 -16.52 27.94
N VAL A 119 16.27 -16.64 26.71
CA VAL A 119 15.45 -16.96 25.53
C VAL A 119 15.82 -18.35 25.06
N VAL A 120 14.83 -19.24 24.98
CA VAL A 120 14.99 -20.59 24.44
C VAL A 120 14.27 -20.65 23.08
N PRO A 121 15.01 -20.69 21.95
CA PRO A 121 14.41 -20.71 20.61
C PRO A 121 13.86 -22.11 20.32
N LEU A 122 12.64 -22.38 20.77
CA LEU A 122 11.99 -23.68 20.55
C LEU A 122 11.69 -23.94 19.07
N TRP A 123 11.58 -22.89 18.27
CA TRP A 123 11.41 -22.94 16.84
C TRP A 123 12.61 -23.57 16.07
N ASP A 124 13.82 -23.55 16.64
CA ASP A 124 14.99 -24.23 16.05
C ASP A 124 14.89 -25.75 16.12
N CYS A 125 14.10 -26.27 17.06
CA CYS A 125 13.91 -27.70 17.25
C CYS A 125 12.79 -28.23 16.33
N ASP A 126 11.63 -27.58 16.33
CA ASP A 126 10.51 -27.90 15.42
C ASP A 126 9.52 -26.71 15.38
N PRO A 127 9.37 -26.01 14.25
CA PRO A 127 8.52 -24.83 14.15
C PRO A 127 7.01 -25.14 14.07
N ARG A 128 6.61 -26.42 14.03
CA ARG A 128 5.20 -26.83 13.82
C ARG A 128 4.28 -26.42 14.99
N PRO A 129 3.11 -25.80 14.71
CA PRO A 129 2.10 -25.50 15.74
C PRO A 129 1.64 -26.75 16.47
N GLY A 130 1.46 -26.66 17.79
CA GLY A 130 0.95 -27.76 18.62
C GLY A 130 1.93 -28.91 18.86
N ARG A 131 3.16 -28.89 18.31
CA ARG A 131 4.19 -29.92 18.58
C ARG A 131 4.51 -30.06 20.07
N PHE A 132 4.44 -28.95 20.79
CA PHE A 132 4.72 -28.91 22.22
C PHE A 132 3.46 -29.15 23.09
N ALA A 133 2.31 -29.47 22.50
CA ALA A 133 1.10 -29.79 23.24
C ALA A 133 1.28 -31.04 24.11
N GLY A 134 0.99 -30.91 25.41
CA GLY A 134 1.22 -31.95 26.41
C GLY A 134 2.66 -32.01 26.93
N GLY A 135 3.60 -31.26 26.32
CA GLY A 135 4.96 -31.13 26.80
C GLY A 135 5.06 -30.15 27.97
N THR A 136 5.94 -30.43 28.93
CA THR A 136 6.22 -29.49 30.02
C THR A 136 7.71 -29.24 30.19
N VAL A 137 8.06 -28.07 30.72
CA VAL A 137 9.44 -27.72 31.10
C VAL A 137 9.49 -27.12 32.49
N GLY A 138 10.48 -27.54 33.28
CA GLY A 138 10.84 -26.89 34.53
C GLY A 138 11.67 -25.63 34.27
N VAL A 139 11.27 -24.50 34.84
CA VAL A 139 12.07 -23.27 34.88
C VAL A 139 12.51 -23.02 36.32
N ARG A 140 13.81 -22.79 36.56
CA ARG A 140 14.35 -22.47 37.88
C ARG A 140 15.11 -21.16 37.85
N VAL A 141 14.82 -20.30 38.82
CA VAL A 141 15.58 -19.07 39.08
C VAL A 141 16.26 -19.21 40.42
N ARG A 142 17.59 -19.02 40.46
CA ARG A 142 18.42 -19.21 41.67
C ARG A 142 19.25 -17.97 41.98
N ALA A 143 19.34 -17.59 43.24
CA ALA A 143 20.36 -16.69 43.74
C ALA A 143 21.69 -17.43 43.87
N LEU A 144 22.67 -17.07 43.05
CA LEU A 144 24.06 -17.51 43.21
C LEU A 144 24.82 -16.63 44.21
N GLY A 145 24.42 -15.37 44.33
CA GLY A 145 24.91 -14.42 45.34
C GLY A 145 23.92 -13.28 45.52
N PHE A 146 23.68 -12.86 46.77
CA PHE A 146 22.73 -11.79 47.10
C PHE A 146 23.29 -10.37 46.96
N GLY A 147 24.55 -10.22 46.53
CA GLY A 147 25.18 -8.91 46.46
C GLY A 147 25.44 -8.30 47.84
N ALA A 148 25.67 -6.98 47.88
CA ALA A 148 26.09 -6.23 49.07
C ALA A 148 25.03 -6.18 50.17
N PHE A 149 23.74 -6.27 49.82
CA PHE A 149 22.63 -6.15 50.77
C PHE A 149 22.23 -7.48 51.44
N GLY A 150 22.81 -8.59 51.01
CA GLY A 150 22.61 -9.91 51.62
C GLY A 150 21.21 -10.47 51.40
N SER A 151 20.87 -11.57 52.08
CA SER A 151 19.54 -12.18 51.98
C SER A 151 18.60 -11.65 53.08
N PRO A 152 17.28 -11.56 52.84
CA PRO A 152 16.54 -11.99 51.65
C PRO A 152 16.43 -10.91 50.56
N ALA A 153 16.17 -11.34 49.32
CA ALA A 153 15.88 -10.46 48.19
C ALA A 153 14.52 -10.79 47.58
N ILE A 154 13.87 -9.79 46.98
CA ILE A 154 12.66 -9.95 46.21
C ILE A 154 13.02 -9.93 44.72
N VAL A 155 12.51 -10.89 43.96
CA VAL A 155 12.70 -10.98 42.51
C VAL A 155 11.35 -11.03 41.81
N ALA A 156 11.18 -10.24 40.77
CA ALA A 156 10.09 -10.37 39.82
C ALA A 156 10.47 -11.37 38.72
N ILE A 157 9.63 -12.37 38.48
CA ILE A 157 9.84 -13.41 37.46
C ILE A 157 8.67 -13.37 36.48
N THR A 158 8.98 -13.32 35.18
CA THR A 158 7.98 -13.44 34.10
C THR A 158 8.41 -14.55 33.15
N ILE A 159 7.54 -15.52 32.91
CA ILE A 159 7.75 -16.59 31.94
C ILE A 159 6.65 -16.46 30.89
N ARG A 160 7.01 -16.33 29.61
CA ARG A 160 6.04 -16.18 28.51
C ARG A 160 6.49 -16.92 27.25
N GLY A 161 5.51 -17.25 26.42
CA GLY A 161 5.76 -17.59 25.03
C GLY A 161 5.86 -16.31 24.20
N ALA A 162 6.85 -16.24 23.32
CA ALA A 162 6.95 -15.20 22.29
C ALA A 162 6.99 -15.87 20.91
N THR A 163 6.50 -15.17 19.89
CA THR A 163 6.67 -15.59 18.50
C THR A 163 7.98 -15.01 17.98
N HIS A 164 8.90 -15.85 17.51
CA HIS A 164 10.08 -15.35 16.81
C HIS A 164 9.64 -14.76 15.46
N VAL A 165 9.77 -13.44 15.33
CA VAL A 165 9.52 -12.74 14.06
C VAL A 165 10.57 -13.19 13.05
N ALA A 166 10.16 -13.64 11.87
CA ALA A 166 11.10 -14.02 10.82
C ALA A 166 12.03 -12.83 10.51
N THR A 167 13.34 -13.01 10.69
CA THR A 167 14.34 -12.06 10.21
C THR A 167 14.33 -12.09 8.69
N GLY A 168 13.86 -11.02 8.06
CA GLY A 168 13.76 -10.92 6.60
C GLY A 168 12.58 -10.10 6.05
N THR A 169 11.64 -9.65 6.90
CA THR A 169 10.58 -8.74 6.44
C THR A 169 11.19 -7.38 6.08
N LEU A 170 11.37 -7.15 4.78
CA LEU A 170 11.69 -5.84 4.24
C LEU A 170 10.40 -5.01 4.27
N ALA A 171 10.18 -4.28 5.36
CA ALA A 171 9.13 -3.27 5.40
C ALA A 171 9.67 -1.99 4.77
N THR A 172 9.40 -1.78 3.48
CA THR A 172 9.61 -0.48 2.85
C THR A 172 8.36 0.35 3.05
N GLN A 173 8.43 1.35 3.92
CA GLN A 173 7.41 2.39 3.97
C GLN A 173 7.54 3.23 2.68
N VAL A 174 6.58 3.09 1.78
CA VAL A 174 6.45 4.01 0.64
C VAL A 174 5.77 5.27 1.17
N ASP A 175 6.56 6.31 1.44
CA ASP A 175 6.05 7.59 1.91
C ASP A 175 5.37 8.30 0.73
N THR A 176 4.05 8.15 0.61
CA THR A 176 3.26 8.83 -0.40
C THR A 176 3.00 10.26 0.04
N ASN A 177 4.01 11.12 -0.11
CA ASN A 177 3.79 12.56 -0.06
C ASN A 177 2.92 12.97 -1.26
N LEU A 178 1.60 12.89 -1.08
CA LEU A 178 0.55 13.43 -1.97
C LEU A 178 0.45 14.96 -1.82
N GLY A 179 1.60 15.62 -1.68
CA GLY A 179 1.66 17.07 -1.60
C GLY A 179 1.21 17.71 -2.92
N PRO A 180 0.83 19.00 -2.88
CA PRO A 180 0.59 19.79 -4.08
C PRO A 180 1.75 19.63 -5.08
N ARG A 181 1.43 19.26 -6.32
CA ARG A 181 2.35 19.20 -7.43
C ARG A 181 2.11 20.39 -8.35
N GLN A 182 3.16 20.81 -9.06
CA GLN A 182 3.09 21.88 -10.05
C GLN A 182 3.57 21.36 -11.40
N VAL A 183 2.87 21.75 -12.47
CA VAL A 183 3.29 21.51 -13.85
C VAL A 183 3.19 22.81 -14.65
N VAL A 184 4.10 23.00 -15.61
CA VAL A 184 4.10 24.12 -16.56
C VAL A 184 3.82 23.55 -17.95
N ILE A 185 2.77 24.05 -18.59
CA ILE A 185 2.29 23.57 -19.88
C ILE A 185 2.38 24.71 -20.89
N PRO A 186 3.22 24.60 -21.94
CA PRO A 186 3.26 25.61 -23.00
C PRO A 186 1.99 25.56 -23.84
N ALA A 187 1.64 26.68 -24.50
CA ALA A 187 0.56 26.66 -25.47
C ALA A 187 0.86 25.68 -26.62
N SER A 188 -0.07 24.77 -26.88
CA SER A 188 0.03 23.78 -27.94
C SER A 188 -0.32 24.37 -29.30
N ARG A 189 -1.21 25.38 -29.32
CA ARG A 189 -1.65 26.11 -30.52
C ARG A 189 -2.03 27.54 -30.16
N ASP A 190 -1.82 28.48 -31.07
CA ASP A 190 -2.32 29.85 -30.97
C ASP A 190 -2.68 30.48 -32.32
N THR A 191 -3.68 31.36 -32.33
CA THR A 191 -4.01 32.10 -33.55
C THR A 191 -4.72 33.41 -33.27
N VAL A 192 -4.70 34.35 -34.21
CA VAL A 192 -5.51 35.58 -34.18
C VAL A 192 -6.66 35.50 -35.17
N LEU A 193 -7.87 35.86 -34.74
CA LEU A 193 -9.05 36.03 -35.58
C LEU A 193 -9.29 37.53 -35.84
N TYR A 194 -9.48 37.91 -37.10
CA TYR A 194 -9.63 39.31 -37.52
C TYR A 194 -11.06 39.61 -37.98
N ALA A 195 -11.79 40.50 -37.30
CA ALA A 195 -13.16 40.83 -37.71
C ALA A 195 -13.23 41.74 -38.95
N GLU A 196 -12.13 42.40 -39.32
CA GLU A 196 -12.07 43.22 -40.53
C GLU A 196 -12.04 42.40 -41.83
N ASP A 197 -11.59 41.14 -41.77
CA ASP A 197 -11.57 40.20 -42.88
C ASP A 197 -11.97 38.82 -42.34
N PHE A 198 -13.17 38.39 -42.73
CA PHE A 198 -13.79 37.15 -42.27
C PHE A 198 -13.04 35.88 -42.72
N SER A 199 -12.03 36.04 -43.57
CA SER A 199 -11.11 34.99 -43.97
C SER A 199 -9.72 35.08 -43.39
N ALA A 200 -9.39 36.15 -42.69
CA ALA A 200 -8.05 36.35 -42.19
C ALA A 200 -7.82 35.68 -40.83
N SER A 201 -6.63 35.09 -40.70
CA SER A 201 -6.09 34.62 -39.44
C SER A 201 -4.57 34.77 -39.39
N ASN A 202 -4.00 34.46 -38.24
CA ASN A 202 -2.55 34.41 -38.04
C ASN A 202 -2.25 33.31 -37.03
N GLY A 203 -1.96 32.10 -37.50
CA GLY A 203 -1.67 30.92 -36.68
C GLY A 203 -0.19 30.53 -36.65
N ALA A 204 0.67 31.34 -37.27
CA ALA A 204 2.11 31.21 -37.25
C ALA A 204 2.73 32.61 -37.21
N GLY A 205 3.95 32.74 -36.72
CA GLY A 205 4.60 34.03 -36.51
C GLY A 205 4.73 34.40 -35.03
N GLU A 206 5.22 35.59 -34.74
CA GLU A 206 5.73 35.98 -33.43
C GLU A 206 4.69 36.63 -32.50
N PHE A 207 3.54 37.05 -33.01
CA PHE A 207 2.63 37.93 -32.29
C PHE A 207 1.15 37.53 -32.37
N LEU A 208 0.48 37.74 -31.24
CA LEU A 208 -0.96 37.63 -31.08
C LEU A 208 -1.56 39.00 -30.78
N TRP A 209 -2.83 39.20 -31.14
CA TRP A 209 -3.52 40.46 -30.92
C TRP A 209 -4.89 40.28 -30.26
N ALA A 210 -5.13 41.06 -29.21
CA ALA A 210 -6.42 41.16 -28.54
C ALA A 210 -6.90 42.61 -28.51
N GLY A 211 -8.11 42.86 -29.02
CA GLY A 211 -8.75 44.18 -28.99
C GLY A 211 -9.09 44.76 -30.36
N ASP A 212 -9.74 45.92 -30.32
CA ASP A 212 -10.29 46.56 -31.52
C ASP A 212 -9.22 47.24 -32.39
N ARG A 213 -9.42 47.16 -33.70
CA ARG A 213 -8.88 48.13 -34.68
C ARG A 213 -9.95 49.10 -35.11
N LEU A 214 -9.54 50.36 -35.29
CA LEU A 214 -10.31 51.29 -36.10
C LEU A 214 -10.00 51.06 -37.58
N VAL A 215 -11.04 50.68 -38.32
CA VAL A 215 -11.04 50.68 -39.78
C VAL A 215 -11.77 51.94 -40.24
N SER A 216 -11.46 52.45 -41.44
CA SER A 216 -11.91 53.73 -42.02
C SER A 216 -11.43 55.03 -41.32
N ALA A 217 -11.43 56.13 -42.09
CA ALA A 217 -10.97 57.43 -41.63
C ALA A 217 -11.96 58.08 -40.64
N PHE A 218 -11.42 58.78 -39.64
CA PHE A 218 -12.20 59.57 -38.69
C PHE A 218 -13.03 60.64 -39.43
N PRO A 219 -14.31 60.89 -39.07
CA PRO A 219 -15.05 60.39 -37.90
C PRO A 219 -15.86 59.10 -38.15
N PHE A 220 -15.79 58.48 -39.33
CA PHE A 220 -16.57 57.30 -39.70
C PHE A 220 -15.87 55.98 -39.35
N SER A 221 -14.99 56.00 -38.35
CA SER A 221 -14.20 54.82 -37.99
C SER A 221 -15.09 53.75 -37.37
N VAL A 222 -14.99 52.53 -37.87
CA VAL A 222 -15.71 51.35 -37.37
C VAL A 222 -14.74 50.48 -36.58
N ARG A 223 -15.16 50.01 -35.41
CA ARG A 223 -14.40 49.06 -34.60
C ARG A 223 -14.52 47.66 -35.17
N ARG A 224 -13.39 47.01 -35.36
CA ARG A 224 -13.29 45.60 -35.73
C ARG A 224 -12.49 44.88 -34.65
N PRO A 225 -13.13 44.01 -33.85
CA PRO A 225 -12.43 43.28 -32.79
C PRO A 225 -11.43 42.28 -33.36
N ARG A 226 -10.40 42.01 -32.57
CA ARG A 226 -9.50 40.87 -32.75
C ARG A 226 -9.47 40.02 -31.50
N HIS A 227 -9.50 38.72 -31.72
CA HIS A 227 -9.43 37.75 -30.66
C HIS A 227 -8.23 36.85 -30.88
N ALA A 228 -7.38 36.70 -29.87
CA ALA A 228 -6.38 35.65 -29.87
C ALA A 228 -7.00 34.38 -29.27
N LEU A 229 -6.65 33.23 -29.82
CA LEU A 229 -6.98 31.91 -29.28
C LEU A 229 -5.69 31.26 -28.80
N LEU A 230 -5.75 30.59 -27.65
CA LEU A 230 -4.67 29.78 -27.08
C LEU A 230 -5.24 28.42 -26.71
N ALA A 231 -4.56 27.32 -27.04
CA ALA A 231 -4.87 25.98 -26.54
C ALA A 231 -3.69 25.43 -25.73
N PHE A 232 -4.00 24.57 -24.77
CA PHE A 232 -3.02 23.90 -23.91
C PHE A 232 -3.35 22.41 -23.91
N ASP A 233 -2.35 21.55 -24.07
CA ASP A 233 -2.54 20.09 -23.94
C ASP A 233 -2.25 19.67 -22.50
N VAL A 234 -3.30 19.50 -21.70
CA VAL A 234 -3.17 19.21 -20.26
C VAL A 234 -3.10 17.71 -19.98
N THR A 235 -3.54 16.88 -20.93
CA THR A 235 -3.67 15.44 -20.74
C THR A 235 -2.35 14.69 -20.48
N PRO A 236 -1.19 15.05 -21.09
CA PRO A 236 0.09 14.40 -20.78
C PRO A 236 0.68 14.84 -19.43
N GLY A 237 0.28 16.02 -18.93
CA GLY A 237 0.90 16.65 -17.76
C GLY A 237 0.17 16.38 -16.44
N ILE A 238 -1.12 16.02 -16.48
CA ILE A 238 -1.98 15.90 -15.29
C ILE A 238 -2.84 14.64 -15.39
N PRO A 239 -2.79 13.72 -14.40
CA PRO A 239 -3.69 12.56 -14.38
C PRO A 239 -5.18 12.98 -14.36
N PRO A 240 -6.08 12.31 -15.09
CA PRO A 240 -7.49 12.72 -15.25
C PRO A 240 -8.31 12.85 -13.96
N VAL A 241 -7.87 12.18 -12.88
CA VAL A 241 -8.51 12.17 -11.57
C VAL A 241 -7.88 13.17 -10.58
N SER A 242 -7.09 14.12 -11.08
CA SER A 242 -6.46 15.14 -10.24
C SER A 242 -7.40 16.30 -9.92
N SER A 243 -7.34 16.80 -8.70
CA SER A 243 -7.98 18.06 -8.30
C SER A 243 -7.03 19.23 -8.53
N VAL A 244 -7.43 20.18 -9.36
CA VAL A 244 -6.71 21.44 -9.60
C VAL A 244 -6.90 22.34 -8.39
N LEU A 245 -5.79 22.73 -7.76
CA LEU A 245 -5.73 23.63 -6.61
C LEU A 245 -5.61 25.09 -7.04
N GLY A 246 -4.88 25.33 -8.13
CA GLY A 246 -4.60 26.66 -8.65
C GLY A 246 -4.18 26.61 -10.11
N ALA A 247 -4.39 27.72 -10.81
CA ALA A 247 -3.91 27.91 -12.18
C ALA A 247 -3.45 29.36 -12.38
N GLU A 248 -2.36 29.53 -13.13
CA GLU A 248 -1.79 30.82 -13.51
C GLU A 248 -1.48 30.81 -15.01
N LEU A 249 -2.10 31.72 -15.76
CA LEU A 249 -1.77 31.96 -17.16
C LEU A 249 -0.66 33.01 -17.23
N ARG A 250 0.45 32.66 -17.88
CA ARG A 250 1.60 33.53 -18.12
C ARG A 250 1.62 33.96 -19.58
N LEU A 251 1.68 35.27 -19.82
CA LEU A 251 1.69 35.88 -21.15
C LEU A 251 2.81 36.92 -21.23
N GLY A 252 3.32 37.20 -22.43
CA GLY A 252 4.26 38.29 -22.68
C GLY A 252 3.59 39.38 -23.50
N VAL A 253 3.50 40.60 -22.97
CA VAL A 253 3.06 41.78 -23.74
C VAL A 253 4.28 42.37 -24.45
N THR A 254 4.31 42.31 -25.78
CA THR A 254 5.53 42.61 -26.57
C THR A 254 5.64 44.06 -27.00
N SER A 255 4.52 44.75 -27.21
CA SER A 255 4.55 46.17 -27.60
C SER A 255 3.29 46.94 -27.22
N GLY A 256 3.35 48.26 -27.42
CA GLY A 256 2.26 49.20 -27.19
C GLY A 256 2.46 50.09 -25.96
N SER A 257 1.94 51.32 -26.04
CA SER A 257 1.80 52.19 -24.86
C SER A 257 0.45 51.92 -24.23
N HIS A 258 0.50 51.17 -23.13
CA HIS A 258 -0.66 50.76 -22.35
C HIS A 258 -0.87 51.70 -21.17
N THR A 259 -2.12 51.97 -20.82
CA THR A 259 -2.54 52.89 -19.76
C THR A 259 -3.61 52.30 -18.84
N GLY A 260 -3.87 51.00 -18.96
CA GLY A 260 -4.94 50.29 -18.26
C GLY A 260 -5.96 49.75 -19.24
N GLU A 261 -5.50 48.99 -20.23
CA GLU A 261 -6.35 48.36 -21.24
C GLU A 261 -6.91 47.05 -20.66
N PRO A 262 -8.24 46.82 -20.69
CA PRO A 262 -8.81 45.60 -20.17
C PRO A 262 -8.43 44.42 -21.06
N LEU A 263 -7.90 43.35 -20.47
CA LEU A 263 -7.72 42.06 -21.12
C LEU A 263 -8.68 41.06 -20.48
N ARG A 264 -9.57 40.49 -21.29
CA ARG A 264 -10.51 39.43 -20.89
C ARG A 264 -10.04 38.09 -21.41
N ILE A 265 -10.11 37.09 -20.55
CA ILE A 265 -9.79 35.70 -20.85
C ILE A 265 -11.07 34.89 -20.66
N GLU A 266 -11.49 34.19 -21.70
CA GLU A 266 -12.75 33.46 -21.76
C GLU A 266 -12.48 32.03 -22.23
N SER A 267 -13.10 31.02 -21.63
CA SER A 267 -12.98 29.64 -22.13
C SER A 267 -13.68 29.51 -23.48
N VAL A 268 -13.00 28.91 -24.45
CA VAL A 268 -13.60 28.58 -25.74
C VAL A 268 -14.54 27.41 -25.54
N ALA A 269 -15.80 27.55 -25.97
CA ALA A 269 -16.78 26.48 -25.82
C ALA A 269 -16.39 25.25 -26.66
N SER A 270 -16.56 24.06 -26.09
CA SER A 270 -16.41 22.81 -26.83
C SER A 270 -17.49 22.67 -27.90
N SER A 271 -17.14 22.01 -29.01
CA SER A 271 -18.03 21.79 -30.14
C SER A 271 -18.07 20.30 -30.49
N PRO A 272 -19.26 19.70 -30.69
CA PRO A 272 -19.38 18.31 -31.15
C PRO A 272 -18.73 18.07 -32.51
N SER A 273 -18.60 19.11 -33.33
CA SER A 273 -18.03 19.04 -34.68
C SER A 273 -16.50 19.07 -34.69
N GLY A 274 -15.86 19.29 -33.54
CA GLY A 274 -14.40 19.33 -33.38
C GLY A 274 -13.87 20.66 -32.84
N SER A 275 -12.61 20.64 -32.39
CA SER A 275 -11.88 21.82 -31.92
C SER A 275 -11.48 22.75 -33.07
N TRP A 276 -11.10 23.98 -32.72
CA TRP A 276 -10.52 24.91 -33.69
C TRP A 276 -9.14 24.43 -34.16
N VAL A 277 -8.72 24.87 -35.35
CA VAL A 277 -7.45 24.49 -35.96
C VAL A 277 -6.60 25.74 -36.15
N GLU A 278 -5.34 25.69 -35.76
CA GLU A 278 -4.42 26.83 -35.80
C GLU A 278 -4.20 27.38 -37.22
N GLY A 279 -3.87 26.47 -38.15
CA GLY A 279 -3.46 26.83 -39.49
C GLY A 279 -2.01 27.33 -39.55
N GLY A 280 -1.53 27.57 -40.77
CA GLY A 280 -0.18 28.09 -41.03
C GLY A 280 -0.16 29.52 -41.59
N ALA A 281 -1.22 30.30 -41.34
CA ALA A 281 -1.27 31.69 -41.78
C ALA A 281 -0.21 32.49 -41.01
N ASN A 282 0.73 33.09 -41.72
CA ASN A 282 1.81 33.89 -41.15
C ASN A 282 1.75 35.30 -41.77
N ALA A 283 1.19 36.23 -41.01
CA ALA A 283 1.09 37.62 -41.41
C ALA A 283 2.45 38.32 -41.31
N PRO A 284 2.81 39.19 -42.26
CA PRO A 284 4.10 39.85 -42.21
C PRO A 284 4.15 40.93 -41.11
N GLY A 285 5.36 41.26 -40.67
CA GLY A 285 5.64 42.42 -39.83
C GLY A 285 5.25 42.22 -38.37
N ASP A 286 4.39 43.09 -37.84
CA ASP A 286 3.87 43.01 -36.47
C ASP A 286 2.60 42.14 -36.36
N GLU A 287 2.20 41.51 -37.46
CA GLU A 287 1.03 40.64 -37.59
C GLU A 287 -0.29 41.36 -37.23
N PHE A 288 -0.29 42.69 -37.24
CA PHE A 288 -1.49 43.49 -36.93
C PHE A 288 -2.56 43.37 -38.02
N ILE A 289 -2.17 43.01 -39.25
CA ILE A 289 -3.07 42.77 -40.38
C ILE A 289 -2.95 41.30 -40.76
N GLY A 290 -4.00 40.52 -40.51
CA GLY A 290 -4.02 39.10 -40.84
C GLY A 290 -3.97 38.85 -42.35
N ILE A 291 -3.68 37.59 -42.71
CA ILE A 291 -3.73 37.12 -44.10
C ILE A 291 -4.81 36.06 -44.24
N SER A 292 -5.29 35.81 -45.46
CA SER A 292 -6.27 34.74 -45.68
C SER A 292 -5.78 33.40 -45.14
N ALA A 293 -6.61 32.83 -44.28
CA ALA A 293 -6.40 31.56 -43.61
C ALA A 293 -6.42 30.41 -44.64
N PRO A 294 -5.49 29.43 -44.54
CA PRO A 294 -5.56 28.20 -45.32
C PRO A 294 -6.90 27.47 -45.14
N SER A 295 -7.25 26.57 -46.06
CA SER A 295 -8.53 25.84 -46.12
C SER A 295 -8.77 24.82 -45.00
N SER A 296 -8.11 24.96 -43.85
CA SER A 296 -8.28 24.13 -42.65
C SER A 296 -8.15 24.94 -41.35
N ALA A 297 -7.88 26.24 -41.41
CA ALA A 297 -7.54 27.07 -40.27
C ALA A 297 -8.76 27.75 -39.63
N ALA A 298 -8.63 28.15 -38.38
CA ALA A 298 -9.60 29.01 -37.71
C ALA A 298 -9.51 30.44 -38.25
N ASP A 299 -10.66 31.07 -38.39
CA ASP A 299 -10.81 32.48 -38.76
C ASP A 299 -12.06 33.05 -38.07
N TRP A 300 -12.46 34.28 -38.42
CA TRP A 300 -13.62 34.91 -37.80
C TRP A 300 -14.93 34.12 -37.97
N SER A 301 -15.09 33.38 -39.06
CA SER A 301 -16.31 32.64 -39.41
C SER A 301 -16.25 31.15 -39.07
N TYR A 302 -15.06 30.55 -39.09
CA TYR A 302 -14.88 29.10 -38.94
C TYR A 302 -13.88 28.72 -37.83
N ARG A 303 -14.21 27.68 -37.07
CA ARG A 303 -13.28 26.94 -36.19
C ARG A 303 -12.22 26.20 -37.00
N ALA A 304 -12.66 25.63 -38.11
CA ALA A 304 -11.82 24.98 -39.10
C ALA A 304 -12.45 25.26 -40.47
N ARG A 305 -11.84 26.19 -41.21
CA ARG A 305 -12.31 26.56 -42.54
C ARG A 305 -12.28 25.35 -43.47
N PRO A 306 -13.22 25.23 -44.42
CA PRO A 306 -14.52 25.91 -44.50
C PRO A 306 -15.65 25.11 -43.84
N SER A 307 -15.34 24.04 -43.10
CA SER A 307 -16.30 22.99 -42.75
C SER A 307 -16.97 23.17 -41.39
N ILE A 308 -16.28 23.78 -40.42
CA ILE A 308 -16.78 23.90 -39.05
C ILE A 308 -16.97 25.38 -38.71
N PRO A 309 -18.19 25.94 -38.83
CA PRO A 309 -18.44 27.34 -38.46
C PRO A 309 -18.38 27.54 -36.94
N TRP A 310 -18.09 28.76 -36.52
CA TRP A 310 -18.45 29.19 -35.16
C TRP A 310 -19.96 29.39 -35.07
N THR A 311 -20.56 29.18 -33.89
CA THR A 311 -21.96 29.56 -33.66
C THR A 311 -22.09 31.09 -33.57
N THR A 312 -21.10 31.73 -32.94
CA THR A 312 -20.91 33.17 -32.85
C THR A 312 -19.60 33.54 -33.54
N PRO A 313 -19.63 34.34 -34.62
CA PRO A 313 -18.42 34.78 -35.30
C PRO A 313 -17.41 35.41 -34.33
N GLY A 314 -16.13 35.09 -34.52
CA GLY A 314 -15.03 35.50 -33.64
C GLY A 314 -14.77 34.54 -32.48
N GLY A 315 -15.39 33.36 -32.45
CA GLY A 315 -15.12 32.34 -31.44
C GLY A 315 -16.25 32.18 -30.44
N ASP A 316 -16.73 30.95 -30.25
CA ASP A 316 -17.73 30.64 -29.22
C ASP A 316 -17.07 30.59 -27.85
N VAL A 317 -17.66 31.28 -26.87
CA VAL A 317 -17.17 31.33 -25.49
C VAL A 317 -18.22 30.88 -24.50
N VAL A 318 -17.76 30.40 -23.35
CA VAL A 318 -18.61 30.21 -22.17
C VAL A 318 -18.89 31.59 -21.55
N ALA A 319 -20.15 31.86 -21.19
CA ALA A 319 -20.68 33.22 -21.04
C ALA A 319 -20.00 34.14 -19.99
N ALA A 320 -19.22 33.62 -19.04
CA ALA A 320 -18.50 34.42 -18.06
C ALA A 320 -16.97 34.33 -18.31
N PRO A 321 -16.24 35.47 -18.29
CA PRO A 321 -14.79 35.44 -18.39
C PRO A 321 -14.20 34.70 -17.18
N VAL A 322 -13.18 33.88 -17.44
CA VAL A 322 -12.45 33.17 -16.38
C VAL A 322 -11.46 34.10 -15.68
N ALA A 323 -11.03 35.16 -16.36
CA ALA A 323 -10.28 36.25 -15.76
C ALA A 323 -10.44 37.56 -16.54
N GLU A 324 -10.30 38.68 -15.85
CA GLU A 324 -10.21 40.02 -16.43
C GLU A 324 -9.10 40.78 -15.70
N THR A 325 -8.18 41.39 -16.44
CA THR A 325 -7.05 42.14 -15.89
C THR A 325 -6.83 43.43 -16.68
N GLN A 326 -5.97 44.32 -16.18
CA GLN A 326 -5.61 45.57 -16.83
C GLN A 326 -4.13 45.51 -17.25
N VAL A 327 -3.84 45.88 -18.49
CA VAL A 327 -2.47 45.96 -19.01
C VAL A 327 -2.00 47.41 -18.93
N PHE A 328 -0.82 47.63 -18.33
CA PHE A 328 -0.25 48.97 -18.12
C PHE A 328 1.10 49.16 -18.81
N ALA A 329 1.79 48.09 -19.20
CA ALA A 329 3.09 48.14 -19.84
C ALA A 329 3.38 46.86 -20.63
N SER A 330 4.40 46.92 -21.49
CA SER A 330 5.04 45.73 -22.07
C SER A 330 5.81 44.94 -21.00
N GLY A 331 5.89 43.63 -21.16
CA GLY A 331 6.56 42.72 -20.22
C GLY A 331 5.70 41.51 -19.84
N PRO A 332 6.14 40.72 -18.86
CA PRO A 332 5.39 39.55 -18.40
C PRO A 332 4.08 39.96 -17.72
N LEU A 333 3.03 39.20 -18.00
CA LEU A 333 1.70 39.32 -17.43
C LEU A 333 1.30 37.96 -16.85
N PHE A 334 1.01 37.92 -15.55
CA PHE A 334 0.58 36.72 -14.84
C PHE A 334 -0.86 36.90 -14.36
N VAL A 335 -1.72 35.94 -14.67
CA VAL A 335 -3.14 35.99 -14.34
C VAL A 335 -3.55 34.72 -13.62
N SER A 336 -4.01 34.86 -12.38
CA SER A 336 -4.52 33.74 -11.59
C SER A 336 -5.85 34.11 -10.93
N THR A 337 -6.85 33.24 -11.10
CA THR A 337 -8.18 33.36 -10.49
C THR A 337 -8.73 31.97 -10.17
N SER A 338 -9.70 31.88 -9.25
CA SER A 338 -10.41 30.63 -8.97
C SER A 338 -11.26 30.15 -10.16
N ALA A 339 -11.77 31.09 -10.98
CA ALA A 339 -12.49 30.75 -12.20
C ALA A 339 -11.57 30.16 -13.28
N LEU A 340 -10.31 30.62 -13.36
CA LEU A 340 -9.30 30.01 -14.23
C LEU A 340 -8.97 28.58 -13.76
N ALA A 341 -8.75 28.37 -12.45
CA ALA A 341 -8.54 27.04 -11.90
C ALA A 341 -9.74 26.10 -12.17
N SER A 342 -10.97 26.61 -12.07
CA SER A 342 -12.19 25.86 -12.39
C SER A 342 -12.29 25.50 -13.88
N ALA A 343 -11.86 26.40 -14.76
CA ALA A 343 -11.81 26.14 -16.20
C ALA A 343 -10.75 25.06 -16.53
N VAL A 344 -9.58 25.11 -15.90
CA VAL A 344 -8.56 24.06 -16.05
C VAL A 344 -9.04 22.73 -15.48
N GLN A 345 -9.76 22.73 -14.35
CA GLN A 345 -10.38 21.50 -13.83
C GLN A 345 -11.37 20.89 -14.84
N ALA A 346 -12.14 21.72 -15.56
CA ALA A 346 -13.01 21.25 -16.63
C ALA A 346 -12.21 20.62 -17.78
N MET A 347 -11.07 21.22 -18.16
CA MET A 347 -10.15 20.66 -19.17
C MET A 347 -9.62 19.29 -18.76
N VAL A 348 -9.13 19.15 -17.52
CA VAL A 348 -8.61 17.88 -16.99
C VAL A 348 -9.70 16.79 -16.93
N THR A 349 -10.92 17.16 -16.52
CA THR A 349 -12.02 16.18 -16.35
C THR A 349 -12.71 15.78 -17.64
N LYS A 350 -12.81 16.68 -18.62
CA LYS A 350 -13.51 16.44 -19.88
C LYS A 350 -12.59 16.07 -21.03
N GLY A 351 -11.28 16.31 -20.90
CA GLY A 351 -10.33 16.18 -22.01
C GLY A 351 -10.64 17.15 -23.16
N ASP A 352 -11.22 18.33 -22.85
CA ASP A 352 -11.57 19.36 -23.85
C ASP A 352 -10.53 20.50 -23.92
N ASP A 353 -9.33 20.22 -23.42
CA ASP A 353 -8.12 21.06 -23.38
C ASP A 353 -7.72 21.62 -24.76
N ALA A 354 -8.03 20.88 -25.81
CA ALA A 354 -7.90 21.30 -27.20
C ALA A 354 -8.61 22.63 -27.54
N ASN A 355 -9.59 23.11 -26.77
CA ASN A 355 -10.27 24.38 -27.06
C ASN A 355 -9.63 25.60 -26.39
N GLY A 356 -9.07 25.44 -25.19
CA GLY A 356 -8.36 26.49 -24.46
C GLY A 356 -9.14 27.79 -24.23
N PHE A 357 -8.49 28.93 -24.47
CA PHE A 357 -8.98 30.27 -24.12
C PHE A 357 -8.99 31.24 -25.30
N ARG A 358 -9.95 32.15 -25.28
CA ARG A 358 -10.04 33.35 -26.12
C ARG A 358 -9.62 34.57 -25.32
N LEU A 359 -8.76 35.40 -25.89
CA LEU A 359 -8.31 36.67 -25.33
C LEU A 359 -8.94 37.81 -26.14
N SER A 360 -9.57 38.75 -25.44
CA SER A 360 -10.19 39.93 -26.04
C SER A 360 -9.91 41.19 -25.21
N SER A 361 -9.97 42.37 -25.82
CA SER A 361 -9.83 43.64 -25.12
C SER A 361 -10.98 44.58 -25.46
N PRO A 362 -12.06 44.61 -24.65
CA PRO A 362 -13.18 45.51 -24.88
C PRO A 362 -12.83 46.91 -24.37
N ASN A 363 -11.91 47.58 -25.04
CA ASN A 363 -11.46 48.91 -24.66
C ASN A 363 -12.49 49.98 -25.07
N PRO A 364 -13.13 50.68 -24.11
CA PRO A 364 -14.15 51.68 -24.43
C PRO A 364 -13.57 53.01 -24.95
N ALA A 365 -12.25 53.22 -24.92
CA ALA A 365 -11.61 54.46 -25.33
C ALA A 365 -11.78 54.73 -26.82
N ILE A 366 -12.12 55.97 -27.21
CA ILE A 366 -12.41 56.39 -28.61
C ILE A 366 -11.37 55.87 -29.60
N ILE A 367 -10.10 55.94 -29.25
CA ILE A 367 -9.00 55.32 -29.98
C ILE A 367 -8.62 54.04 -29.23
N PRO A 368 -8.99 52.85 -29.72
CA PRO A 368 -8.65 51.60 -29.09
C PRO A 368 -7.13 51.38 -29.16
N ARG A 369 -6.62 50.76 -28.10
CA ARG A 369 -5.23 50.32 -27.98
C ARG A 369 -5.25 48.80 -27.88
N PRO A 370 -5.19 48.08 -29.01
CA PRO A 370 -5.13 46.64 -28.99
C PRO A 370 -3.81 46.19 -28.34
N ILE A 371 -3.87 45.06 -27.65
CA ILE A 371 -2.75 44.49 -26.89
C ILE A 371 -2.03 43.50 -27.81
N GLN A 372 -0.74 43.73 -28.05
CA GLN A 372 0.14 42.77 -28.71
C GLN A 372 0.74 41.84 -27.67
N LEU A 373 0.61 40.55 -27.91
CA LEU A 373 1.11 39.48 -27.05
C LEU A 373 2.13 38.64 -27.84
N ALA A 374 3.09 38.02 -27.16
CA ALA A 374 3.96 37.02 -27.75
C ALA A 374 3.15 35.76 -28.10
N SER A 375 3.36 35.22 -29.29
CA SER A 375 2.92 33.86 -29.64
C SER A 375 3.87 32.82 -29.02
N ARG A 376 3.51 31.54 -29.15
CA ARG A 376 4.36 30.39 -28.82
C ARG A 376 5.62 30.30 -29.69
N GLU A 377 5.63 30.96 -30.85
CA GLU A 377 6.75 30.98 -31.79
C GLU A 377 7.62 32.24 -31.64
N ASN A 378 7.31 33.13 -30.68
CA ASN A 378 8.08 34.35 -30.45
C ASN A 378 9.52 34.05 -29.99
N LEU A 379 10.52 34.49 -30.76
CA LEU A 379 11.94 34.21 -30.48
C LEU A 379 12.64 35.31 -29.67
N SER A 380 11.93 36.39 -29.31
CA SER A 380 12.53 37.63 -28.76
C SER A 380 12.87 37.57 -27.26
N GLY A 381 12.75 36.39 -26.62
CA GLY A 381 12.94 36.21 -25.18
C GLY A 381 11.80 36.78 -24.33
N ALA A 382 10.71 37.24 -24.96
CA ALA A 382 9.47 37.54 -24.27
C ALA A 382 8.85 36.26 -23.68
N GLN A 383 8.08 36.40 -22.61
CA GLN A 383 7.33 35.28 -22.02
C GLN A 383 6.35 34.74 -23.07
N THR A 384 6.58 33.53 -23.56
CA THR A 384 5.61 32.82 -24.42
C THR A 384 4.42 32.37 -23.58
N PRO A 385 3.26 32.10 -24.20
CA PRO A 385 2.07 31.67 -23.47
C PRO A 385 2.28 30.32 -22.77
N GLU A 386 2.13 30.31 -21.45
CA GLU A 386 2.27 29.12 -20.61
C GLU A 386 1.16 29.07 -19.55
N LEU A 387 0.73 27.87 -19.21
CA LEU A 387 -0.24 27.60 -18.15
C LEU A 387 0.46 26.84 -17.03
N VAL A 388 0.55 27.47 -15.86
CA VAL A 388 1.07 26.84 -14.64
C VAL A 388 -0.09 26.32 -13.82
N ILE A 389 -0.04 25.05 -13.44
CA ILE A 389 -1.14 24.37 -12.77
C ILE A 389 -0.62 23.71 -11.50
N ASP A 390 -1.22 24.10 -10.37
CA ASP A 390 -1.04 23.42 -9.09
C ASP A 390 -2.17 22.40 -8.92
N TYR A 391 -1.83 21.14 -8.64
CA TYR A 391 -2.82 20.07 -8.51
C TYR A 391 -2.45 19.09 -7.39
N ALA A 392 -3.47 18.42 -6.86
CA ALA A 392 -3.32 17.26 -5.99
C ALA A 392 -3.92 16.04 -6.69
N GLN A 393 -3.22 14.91 -6.63
CA GLN A 393 -3.72 13.65 -7.19
C GLN A 393 -4.75 13.06 -6.22
N SER A 394 -5.98 12.81 -6.69
CA SER A 394 -7.05 12.22 -5.85
C SER A 394 -7.05 10.69 -5.88
N GLN A 395 -6.35 10.05 -6.83
CA GLN A 395 -6.03 8.62 -6.80
C GLN A 395 -4.51 8.43 -6.83
N VAL A 396 -4.04 7.49 -6.03
CA VAL A 396 -2.64 7.09 -6.04
C VAL A 396 -2.49 6.01 -7.11
N TYR A 397 -1.81 6.34 -8.20
CA TYR A 397 -1.15 5.31 -8.99
C TYR A 397 0.20 5.10 -8.32
N GLU A 398 0.28 4.10 -7.44
CA GLU A 398 1.57 3.73 -6.85
C GLU A 398 2.34 2.92 -7.87
N THR A 399 3.54 3.39 -8.20
CA THR A 399 4.56 2.60 -8.86
C THR A 399 5.72 2.48 -7.88
N GLY A 400 5.93 1.29 -7.34
CA GLY A 400 7.05 0.98 -6.46
C GLY A 400 8.04 0.04 -7.13
N GLN A 401 9.32 0.17 -6.79
CA GLN A 401 10.30 -0.89 -7.05
C GLN A 401 10.50 -1.69 -5.77
N LEU A 402 10.13 -2.96 -5.79
CA LEU A 402 10.53 -3.90 -4.74
C LEU A 402 11.95 -4.36 -4.99
N ALA A 403 12.93 -3.66 -4.42
CA ALA A 403 14.30 -4.14 -4.33
C ALA A 403 14.30 -5.48 -3.59
N THR A 404 14.29 -6.61 -4.32
CA THR A 404 14.70 -7.87 -3.70
C THR A 404 16.20 -7.75 -3.47
N GLY A 405 16.59 -7.21 -2.32
CA GLY A 405 17.99 -7.21 -1.93
C GLY A 405 18.53 -8.63 -2.12
N LEU A 406 19.65 -8.75 -2.84
CA LEU A 406 20.46 -9.96 -2.82
C LEU A 406 20.94 -10.17 -1.39
N VAL A 407 20.14 -10.86 -0.58
CA VAL A 407 20.56 -11.36 0.70
C VAL A 407 21.39 -12.61 0.43
N SER A 408 22.71 -12.48 0.50
CA SER A 408 23.63 -13.60 0.41
C SER A 408 23.53 -14.44 1.70
N PHE A 409 22.98 -15.66 1.63
CA PHE A 409 23.14 -16.64 2.70
C PHE A 409 23.37 -18.05 2.15
N ILE A 410 24.53 -18.60 2.53
CA ILE A 410 24.92 -20.01 2.47
C ILE A 410 24.66 -20.60 3.86
N GLY A 411 24.14 -21.82 3.94
CA GLY A 411 24.37 -22.71 5.09
C GLY A 411 23.17 -23.57 5.53
N GLU A 412 23.03 -24.74 4.90
CA GLU A 412 22.37 -25.97 5.39
C GLU A 412 20.85 -25.96 5.68
N GLY A 413 20.08 -26.58 4.75
CA GLY A 413 18.97 -27.46 5.11
C GLY A 413 17.52 -26.95 5.01
N GLN A 414 17.27 -25.77 4.44
CA GLN A 414 15.90 -25.30 4.20
C GLN A 414 15.64 -25.04 2.71
N ASP A 415 14.79 -25.87 2.12
CA ASP A 415 14.16 -25.59 0.83
C ASP A 415 13.18 -24.42 1.01
N PHE A 416 13.36 -23.36 0.25
CA PHE A 416 12.40 -22.84 -0.75
C PHE A 416 12.87 -21.45 -1.25
N ARG A 417 12.89 -21.27 -2.58
CA ARG A 417 12.97 -19.95 -3.25
C ARG A 417 12.44 -20.00 -4.70
N TRP A 418 11.73 -18.92 -5.06
CA TRP A 418 11.42 -18.31 -6.39
C TRP A 418 10.11 -18.63 -7.09
N ILE A 419 9.30 -17.58 -7.36
CA ILE A 419 7.97 -17.69 -7.95
C ILE A 419 7.43 -16.30 -8.56
N TYR A 420 7.16 -16.27 -9.92
CA TYR A 420 6.33 -15.54 -11.01
C TYR A 420 4.74 -15.47 -11.11
N ASP A 421 4.00 -16.01 -12.12
CA ASP A 421 2.55 -15.79 -12.48
C ASP A 421 1.95 -17.00 -13.27
N LEU A 422 0.65 -17.34 -13.13
CA LEU A 422 0.04 -18.65 -13.53
C LEU A 422 -1.11 -18.59 -14.55
N ASP A 423 -1.54 -17.42 -15.03
CA ASP A 423 -2.50 -17.32 -16.14
C ASP A 423 -2.08 -16.41 -17.29
N GLN A 424 -0.87 -15.85 -17.26
CA GLN A 424 -0.33 -14.96 -18.30
C GLN A 424 -1.23 -13.76 -18.60
N ASP A 425 -2.12 -13.38 -17.68
CA ASP A 425 -3.03 -12.26 -17.89
C ASP A 425 -2.69 -11.02 -17.04
N ASP A 426 -1.67 -11.09 -16.18
CA ASP A 426 -1.10 -9.98 -15.40
C ASP A 426 -2.15 -9.19 -14.57
N VAL A 427 -3.31 -9.77 -14.23
CA VAL A 427 -4.41 -9.04 -13.56
C VAL A 427 -5.02 -9.82 -12.39
N PHE A 428 -4.92 -9.27 -11.18
CA PHE A 428 -5.73 -9.72 -10.03
C PHE A 428 -6.64 -8.61 -9.49
N VAL A 429 -7.92 -8.93 -9.30
CA VAL A 429 -8.95 -8.03 -8.77
C VAL A 429 -9.33 -8.49 -7.37
N THR A 430 -9.06 -7.68 -6.34
CA THR A 430 -9.57 -7.95 -5.00
C THR A 430 -11.05 -7.59 -4.93
N GLY A 431 -11.81 -8.27 -4.06
CA GLY A 431 -13.24 -7.99 -3.84
C GLY A 431 -13.55 -6.56 -3.34
N ILE A 432 -12.53 -5.73 -3.10
CA ILE A 432 -12.64 -4.33 -2.70
C ILE A 432 -11.81 -3.45 -3.64
N GLY A 433 -12.10 -3.49 -4.95
CA GLY A 433 -11.82 -2.39 -5.88
C GLY A 433 -10.35 -1.96 -6.03
N GLY A 434 -9.40 -2.84 -5.69
CA GLY A 434 -7.99 -2.71 -5.98
C GLY A 434 -7.60 -3.61 -7.16
N VAL A 435 -6.83 -3.08 -8.10
CA VAL A 435 -6.14 -3.89 -9.13
C VAL A 435 -4.65 -3.82 -8.86
N CYS A 436 -4.02 -4.98 -8.74
CA CYS A 436 -2.57 -5.15 -8.73
C CYS A 436 -2.16 -5.68 -10.10
N GLU A 437 -1.46 -4.86 -10.89
CA GLU A 437 -0.88 -5.27 -12.17
C GLU A 437 0.65 -5.34 -12.01
N VAL A 438 1.27 -6.44 -12.43
CA VAL A 438 2.72 -6.51 -12.62
C VAL A 438 3.03 -5.75 -13.91
N ASP A 439 3.92 -4.75 -13.85
CA ASP A 439 4.27 -3.98 -15.06
C ASP A 439 4.98 -4.93 -16.05
N PRO A 440 4.53 -5.07 -17.32
CA PRO A 440 5.13 -5.96 -18.29
C PRO A 440 6.58 -5.54 -18.58
N THR A 441 7.51 -6.08 -17.81
CA THR A 441 8.95 -5.94 -18.09
C THR A 441 9.36 -6.90 -19.19
N PRO A 442 10.29 -6.52 -20.07
CA PRO A 442 10.73 -7.37 -21.16
C PRO A 442 11.35 -8.67 -20.63
N THR A 443 10.94 -9.80 -21.19
CA THR A 443 11.57 -11.10 -20.92
C THR A 443 13.05 -11.10 -21.34
N PRO A 444 13.98 -11.59 -20.50
CA PRO A 444 13.76 -12.21 -19.19
C PRO A 444 13.53 -11.17 -18.09
N LEU A 445 12.54 -11.45 -17.24
CA LEU A 445 12.20 -10.61 -16.09
C LEU A 445 13.39 -10.49 -15.13
N THR A 446 13.85 -9.25 -14.95
CA THR A 446 14.96 -8.92 -14.05
C THR A 446 14.44 -8.21 -12.82
N VAL A 447 14.73 -8.78 -11.66
CA VAL A 447 14.40 -8.21 -10.35
C VAL A 447 15.21 -6.92 -10.12
N PRO A 448 14.65 -5.82 -9.56
CA PRO A 448 13.36 -5.66 -8.84
C PRO A 448 12.10 -5.70 -9.70
N TRP A 449 11.01 -6.24 -9.11
CA TRP A 449 9.67 -6.21 -9.68
C TRP A 449 9.04 -4.82 -9.55
N THR A 450 8.37 -4.38 -10.60
CA THR A 450 7.57 -3.14 -10.60
C THR A 450 6.10 -3.54 -10.58
N TYR A 451 5.34 -3.01 -9.63
CA TYR A 451 3.90 -3.23 -9.54
C TYR A 451 3.17 -1.89 -9.70
N ARG A 452 1.94 -1.97 -10.22
CA ARG A 452 1.00 -0.86 -10.24
C ARG A 452 -0.20 -1.22 -9.38
N PHE A 453 -0.46 -0.42 -8.35
CA PHE A 453 -1.66 -0.55 -7.52
C PHE A 453 -2.64 0.58 -7.84
N GLN A 454 -3.90 0.22 -8.05
CA GLN A 454 -5.00 1.19 -8.20
C GLN A 454 -5.97 1.05 -7.03
N GLY A 455 -5.76 1.82 -5.95
CA GLY A 455 -6.66 1.82 -4.79
C GLY A 455 -7.87 2.77 -4.95
N THR A 456 -8.95 2.48 -4.21
CA THR A 456 -10.11 3.38 -4.13
C THR A 456 -9.84 4.53 -3.14
N PRO A 457 -10.03 5.81 -3.53
CA PRO A 457 -9.83 6.96 -2.63
C PRO A 457 -10.72 6.88 -1.39
N GLY A 458 -10.14 7.10 -0.21
CA GLY A 458 -10.85 7.10 1.07
C GLY A 458 -10.97 5.73 1.75
N PHE A 459 -10.41 4.67 1.16
CA PHE A 459 -10.30 3.39 1.85
C PHE A 459 -9.39 3.51 3.09
N THR A 460 -9.90 3.05 4.22
CA THR A 460 -9.14 2.83 5.44
C THR A 460 -9.29 1.35 5.77
N GLY A 461 -8.21 0.59 5.63
CA GLY A 461 -8.29 -0.86 5.66
C GLY A 461 -6.97 -1.51 5.23
N VAL A 462 -6.99 -2.83 5.23
CA VAL A 462 -5.93 -3.66 4.67
C VAL A 462 -6.41 -4.14 3.31
N ASP A 463 -5.55 -4.02 2.30
CA ASP A 463 -5.74 -4.67 1.00
C ASP A 463 -4.60 -5.67 0.78
N CYS A 464 -4.77 -6.59 -0.14
CA CYS A 464 -3.75 -7.59 -0.38
C CYS A 464 -3.71 -8.13 -1.79
N CYS A 465 -2.50 -8.46 -2.20
CA CYS A 465 -2.26 -9.08 -3.49
C CYS A 465 -1.53 -10.40 -3.27
N THR A 466 -2.10 -11.47 -3.80
CA THR A 466 -1.50 -12.81 -3.84
C THR A 466 -1.13 -13.13 -5.28
N TRP A 467 -0.02 -13.83 -5.51
CA TRP A 467 0.42 -14.24 -6.84
C TRP A 467 1.00 -15.65 -6.84
N ASN A 468 0.92 -16.36 -7.98
CA ASN A 468 1.12 -17.82 -8.09
C ASN A 468 1.95 -18.30 -9.29
N VAL A 469 2.79 -19.31 -9.02
CA VAL A 469 4.16 -19.62 -9.47
C VAL A 469 4.58 -20.91 -10.15
N ASP A 470 4.48 -21.04 -11.47
CA ASP A 470 5.14 -22.13 -12.20
C ASP A 470 6.67 -22.02 -12.50
N SER A 471 7.39 -23.10 -12.20
CA SER A 471 8.71 -23.42 -12.79
C SER A 471 8.59 -24.59 -13.78
N PRO A 472 8.73 -24.36 -15.10
CA PRO A 472 8.61 -25.42 -16.10
C PRO A 472 9.71 -26.49 -16.02
N GLU A 473 10.82 -26.20 -15.34
CA GLU A 473 11.95 -27.13 -15.18
C GLU A 473 11.79 -28.08 -13.99
N THR A 474 11.09 -27.67 -12.94
CA THR A 474 10.97 -28.45 -11.70
C THR A 474 9.55 -28.96 -11.43
N GLY A 475 8.53 -28.41 -12.10
CA GLY A 475 7.13 -28.78 -11.91
C GLY A 475 6.55 -28.37 -10.56
N THR A 476 7.19 -27.43 -9.88
CA THR A 476 6.78 -26.90 -8.57
C THR A 476 5.98 -25.61 -8.74
N VAL A 477 4.91 -25.48 -7.95
CA VAL A 477 3.99 -24.33 -7.84
C VAL A 477 4.06 -23.77 -6.40
N GLY A 478 3.76 -22.49 -6.18
CA GLY A 478 3.75 -21.85 -4.86
C GLY A 478 3.34 -20.37 -4.91
N THR A 479 3.21 -19.72 -3.74
CA THR A 479 2.53 -18.41 -3.60
C THR A 479 3.30 -17.35 -2.82
N GLY A 480 3.05 -16.09 -3.15
CA GLY A 480 3.44 -14.90 -2.37
C GLY A 480 2.24 -14.06 -1.95
N GLN A 481 2.42 -13.23 -0.90
CA GLN A 481 1.43 -12.27 -0.42
C GLN A 481 2.10 -10.91 -0.17
N ALA A 482 1.46 -9.84 -0.63
CA ALA A 482 1.71 -8.47 -0.19
C ALA A 482 0.47 -7.96 0.57
N LEU A 483 0.71 -7.30 1.71
CA LEU A 483 -0.32 -6.61 2.49
C LEU A 483 -0.09 -5.10 2.36
N PHE A 484 -1.14 -4.38 1.98
CA PHE A 484 -1.14 -2.93 1.86
C PHE A 484 -1.98 -2.34 2.99
N PHE A 485 -1.36 -1.49 3.82
CA PHE A 485 -2.04 -0.83 4.93
C PHE A 485 -2.40 0.59 4.52
N HIS A 486 -3.67 0.86 4.23
CA HIS A 486 -4.14 2.18 3.82
C HIS A 486 -4.66 2.97 5.02
N ASN A 487 -3.97 4.05 5.37
CA ASN A 487 -4.29 4.90 6.53
C ASN A 487 -4.38 4.10 7.86
N LEU A 488 -3.68 2.96 7.93
CA LEU A 488 -3.57 2.13 9.11
C LEU A 488 -2.11 2.04 9.54
N ASP A 489 -1.91 2.00 10.86
CA ASP A 489 -0.61 1.71 11.44
C ASP A 489 -0.29 0.23 11.23
N ALA A 490 0.67 -0.07 10.33
CA ALA A 490 1.13 -1.41 10.04
C ALA A 490 1.84 -2.08 11.25
N SER A 491 2.25 -1.30 12.25
CA SER A 491 2.86 -1.81 13.48
C SER A 491 1.85 -2.22 14.55
N ASN A 492 0.58 -1.87 14.39
CA ASN A 492 -0.49 -2.26 15.31
C ASN A 492 -0.97 -3.69 14.98
N PRO A 493 -0.78 -4.68 15.88
CA PRO A 493 -1.20 -6.06 15.64
C PRO A 493 -2.71 -6.21 15.44
N ALA A 494 -3.53 -5.28 15.96
CA ALA A 494 -4.97 -5.28 15.76
C ALA A 494 -5.38 -4.99 14.31
N ASN A 495 -4.47 -4.43 13.51
CA ASN A 495 -4.68 -4.17 12.09
C ASN A 495 -4.24 -5.35 11.21
N MET A 496 -3.62 -6.40 11.76
CA MET A 496 -3.26 -7.60 10.97
C MET A 496 -4.46 -8.54 10.89
N PRO A 497 -4.91 -8.92 9.69
CA PRO A 497 -5.97 -9.92 9.57
C PRO A 497 -5.50 -11.28 10.12
N PRO A 498 -6.41 -12.09 10.71
CA PRO A 498 -6.10 -13.44 11.16
C PRO A 498 -5.63 -14.34 10.00
N ASP A 499 -5.00 -15.46 10.36
CA ASP A 499 -4.69 -16.61 9.49
C ASP A 499 -5.27 -17.83 10.23
N GLY A 500 -6.47 -18.24 9.83
CA GLY A 500 -7.35 -19.14 10.55
C GLY A 500 -6.90 -20.59 10.50
N ASP A 501 -6.21 -21.00 9.43
CA ASP A 501 -5.74 -22.36 9.23
C ASP A 501 -4.20 -22.53 9.31
N GLY A 502 -3.48 -21.40 9.41
CA GLY A 502 -2.05 -21.34 9.67
C GLY A 502 -1.21 -21.69 8.44
N ASP A 503 -1.71 -21.41 7.25
CA ASP A 503 -1.03 -21.70 5.99
C ASP A 503 -0.06 -20.61 5.52
N GLY A 504 -0.02 -19.47 6.23
CA GLY A 504 0.85 -18.34 5.94
C GLY A 504 0.22 -17.29 5.05
N ILE A 505 -1.03 -17.47 4.61
CA ILE A 505 -1.86 -16.49 3.95
C ILE A 505 -2.91 -16.01 4.96
N ARG A 506 -3.11 -14.70 5.05
CA ARG A 506 -4.14 -14.15 5.96
C ARG A 506 -5.54 -14.36 5.38
N ASP A 507 -6.55 -14.59 6.23
CA ASP A 507 -7.95 -14.87 5.89
C ASP A 507 -8.57 -13.91 4.87
N LEU A 508 -8.13 -12.64 4.89
CA LEU A 508 -8.59 -11.61 3.95
C LEU A 508 -8.18 -11.91 2.49
N CYS A 509 -7.12 -12.68 2.32
CA CYS A 509 -6.38 -12.92 1.08
C CYS A 509 -6.27 -14.40 0.75
N ASP A 510 -6.90 -15.22 1.59
CA ASP A 510 -6.92 -16.65 1.48
C ASP A 510 -8.24 -17.03 0.81
N ASN A 511 -8.16 -17.69 -0.35
CA ASN A 511 -9.33 -18.21 -1.05
C ASN A 511 -9.89 -19.48 -0.40
N CYS A 512 -9.23 -19.99 0.66
CA CYS A 512 -9.72 -21.02 1.56
C CYS A 512 -9.42 -20.75 3.05
N PRO A 513 -10.01 -19.71 3.69
CA PRO A 513 -9.67 -19.24 5.06
C PRO A 513 -9.76 -20.25 6.22
N ALA A 514 -10.28 -21.45 5.95
CA ALA A 514 -10.46 -22.52 6.93
C ALA A 514 -9.81 -23.84 6.49
N ARG A 515 -9.11 -23.87 5.36
CA ARG A 515 -8.45 -25.04 4.80
C ARG A 515 -7.15 -24.67 4.12
N ALA A 516 -6.10 -24.98 4.86
CA ALA A 516 -4.73 -24.66 4.52
C ALA A 516 -4.40 -25.01 3.06
N ASN A 517 -4.02 -23.99 2.30
CA ASN A 517 -3.68 -24.09 0.89
C ASN A 517 -2.60 -23.06 0.50
N GLY A 518 -1.73 -22.76 1.47
CA GLY A 518 -0.67 -21.78 1.41
C GLY A 518 0.71 -22.40 1.66
N PRO A 519 1.76 -21.57 1.60
CA PRO A 519 3.14 -22.06 1.54
C PRO A 519 3.62 -22.72 2.84
N LEU A 520 3.02 -22.40 3.99
CA LEU A 520 3.37 -23.05 5.26
C LEU A 520 2.62 -24.37 5.47
N ARG A 521 1.46 -24.53 4.82
CA ARG A 521 0.58 -25.68 5.00
C ARG A 521 -0.44 -25.77 3.86
N GLY A 522 -0.53 -26.95 3.25
CA GLY A 522 -1.44 -27.24 2.15
C GLY A 522 -2.45 -28.32 2.44
N THR A 523 -3.28 -28.63 1.44
CA THR A 523 -4.30 -29.69 1.47
C THR A 523 -4.15 -30.63 0.28
N CYS A 524 -4.15 -31.94 0.54
CA CYS A 524 -4.06 -32.96 -0.50
C CYS A 524 -5.32 -32.99 -1.37
N LEU A 525 -5.18 -32.66 -2.64
CA LEU A 525 -6.23 -32.74 -3.67
C LEU A 525 -6.32 -34.13 -4.30
N VAL A 526 -5.24 -34.90 -4.26
CA VAL A 526 -5.16 -36.26 -4.82
C VAL A 526 -4.38 -37.14 -3.85
N GLY A 527 -4.70 -38.44 -3.79
CA GLY A 527 -4.07 -39.40 -2.88
C GLY A 527 -4.81 -39.45 -1.54
N THR A 528 -4.17 -39.05 -0.45
CA THR A 528 -4.81 -38.89 0.88
C THR A 528 -5.69 -37.64 0.94
N LEU A 529 -6.76 -37.63 0.13
CA LEU A 529 -7.65 -36.49 -0.08
C LEU A 529 -8.06 -35.81 1.23
N GLY A 530 -7.83 -34.49 1.31
CA GLY A 530 -8.17 -33.65 2.46
C GLY A 530 -7.16 -33.67 3.61
N ALA A 531 -6.12 -34.51 3.56
CA ALA A 531 -5.03 -34.46 4.54
C ALA A 531 -4.22 -33.17 4.36
N THR A 532 -3.72 -32.61 5.46
CA THR A 532 -2.77 -31.50 5.38
C THR A 532 -1.44 -31.99 4.83
N CYS A 533 -0.80 -31.19 4.00
CA CYS A 533 0.47 -31.54 3.36
C CYS A 533 1.41 -30.34 3.26
N ARG A 534 2.68 -30.60 3.01
CA ARG A 534 3.71 -29.60 2.69
C ARG A 534 4.41 -29.91 1.36
N SER A 535 4.06 -31.05 0.75
CA SER A 535 4.56 -31.48 -0.54
C SER A 535 3.63 -32.54 -1.14
N ASN A 536 3.73 -32.76 -2.44
CA ASN A 536 3.01 -33.82 -3.14
C ASN A 536 3.28 -35.22 -2.56
N ALA A 537 4.50 -35.45 -2.04
CA ALA A 537 4.89 -36.75 -1.47
C ALA A 537 4.10 -37.12 -0.22
N GLU A 538 3.71 -36.13 0.59
CA GLU A 538 2.89 -36.33 1.80
C GLU A 538 1.46 -36.77 1.47
N CYS A 539 1.01 -36.52 0.24
CA CYS A 539 -0.28 -36.96 -0.25
C CYS A 539 -0.29 -38.43 -0.73
N GLY A 540 0.84 -39.13 -0.63
CA GLY A 540 1.00 -40.51 -1.08
C GLY A 540 1.35 -40.64 -2.57
N PRO A 541 1.43 -41.87 -3.10
CA PRO A 541 1.82 -42.11 -4.49
C PRO A 541 0.87 -41.43 -5.49
N GLY A 542 1.42 -40.52 -6.31
CA GLY A 542 0.63 -39.71 -7.25
C GLY A 542 -0.23 -38.62 -6.58
N GLY A 543 0.00 -38.36 -5.29
CA GLY A 543 -0.70 -37.33 -4.56
C GLY A 543 -0.32 -35.94 -5.02
N ARG A 544 -1.23 -34.98 -4.81
CA ARG A 544 -1.05 -33.58 -5.17
C ARG A 544 -1.46 -32.71 -3.99
N CYS A 545 -0.56 -31.87 -3.53
CA CYS A 545 -0.75 -30.92 -2.45
C CYS A 545 -1.11 -29.55 -3.04
N ASN A 546 -2.17 -28.92 -2.55
CA ASN A 546 -2.52 -27.53 -2.83
C ASN A 546 -1.76 -26.65 -1.83
N LEU A 547 -0.77 -25.89 -2.30
CA LEU A 547 0.09 -25.03 -1.47
C LEU A 547 0.10 -23.58 -1.97
N SER A 548 -0.65 -23.33 -3.05
CA SER A 548 -0.45 -22.16 -3.88
C SER A 548 -1.76 -21.47 -4.19
N GLN A 549 -2.72 -21.56 -3.26
CA GLN A 549 -4.03 -20.96 -3.41
C GLN A 549 -4.69 -21.38 -4.74
N GLU A 550 -4.41 -22.60 -5.23
CA GLU A 550 -4.80 -22.99 -6.57
C GLU A 550 -6.32 -22.97 -6.72
N ASP A 551 -6.84 -22.23 -7.71
CA ASP A 551 -8.26 -22.12 -8.09
C ASP A 551 -8.35 -22.42 -9.59
N SER A 552 -8.82 -23.61 -9.94
CA SER A 552 -8.76 -24.10 -11.33
C SER A 552 -9.94 -23.64 -12.19
N ASP A 553 -11.06 -23.30 -11.59
CA ASP A 553 -12.29 -22.86 -12.26
C ASP A 553 -12.53 -21.35 -12.17
N LYS A 554 -11.64 -20.62 -11.47
CA LYS A 554 -11.63 -19.16 -11.35
C LYS A 554 -12.93 -18.62 -10.73
N ASP A 555 -13.48 -19.34 -9.76
CA ASP A 555 -14.69 -18.94 -9.03
C ASP A 555 -14.38 -18.19 -7.72
N PHE A 556 -13.09 -17.93 -7.46
CA PHE A 556 -12.52 -17.33 -6.26
C PHE A 556 -12.55 -18.21 -5.01
N VAL A 557 -12.87 -19.50 -5.15
CA VAL A 557 -12.81 -20.50 -4.08
C VAL A 557 -11.68 -21.48 -4.40
N GLY A 558 -10.68 -21.55 -3.54
CA GLY A 558 -9.52 -22.42 -3.81
C GLY A 558 -9.91 -23.91 -3.86
N ASN A 559 -9.23 -24.66 -4.72
CA ASN A 559 -9.42 -26.11 -4.93
C ASN A 559 -9.37 -26.93 -3.62
N ALA A 560 -8.72 -26.42 -2.57
CA ALA A 560 -8.64 -27.08 -1.26
C ALA A 560 -9.95 -27.05 -0.48
N CYS A 561 -10.76 -26.01 -0.67
CA CYS A 561 -12.04 -25.79 -0.01
C CYS A 561 -13.25 -25.92 -0.94
N SER A 562 -13.05 -26.01 -2.26
CA SER A 562 -14.07 -26.49 -3.17
C SER A 562 -14.54 -27.87 -2.69
N VAL A 563 -15.84 -28.01 -2.42
CA VAL A 563 -16.43 -29.35 -2.32
C VAL A 563 -16.12 -30.05 -3.64
N PRO A 564 -15.65 -31.32 -3.64
CA PRO A 564 -15.45 -32.03 -4.88
C PRO A 564 -16.79 -32.03 -5.60
N GLU A 565 -16.94 -31.17 -6.61
CA GLU A 565 -18.07 -31.26 -7.50
C GLU A 565 -18.06 -32.71 -7.97
N PRO A 566 -19.19 -33.43 -7.85
CA PRO A 566 -19.25 -34.82 -8.28
C PRO A 566 -18.83 -34.83 -9.74
N GLY A 567 -17.56 -35.19 -9.97
CA GLY A 567 -16.90 -34.89 -11.24
C GLY A 567 -17.80 -35.35 -12.36
N PHE A 568 -17.91 -34.58 -13.43
CA PHE A 568 -18.90 -34.74 -14.49
C PHE A 568 -19.14 -36.21 -14.92
N GLY A 569 -18.12 -37.07 -14.81
CA GLY A 569 -18.21 -38.54 -14.96
C GLY A 569 -19.11 -39.29 -13.96
N ALA A 570 -19.17 -38.94 -12.68
CA ALA A 570 -20.06 -39.57 -11.69
C ALA A 570 -21.54 -39.27 -11.99
N ALA A 571 -21.86 -38.04 -12.41
CA ALA A 571 -23.18 -37.67 -12.88
C ALA A 571 -23.54 -38.40 -14.19
N LEU A 572 -22.58 -38.58 -15.10
CA LEU A 572 -22.75 -39.34 -16.34
C LEU A 572 -22.97 -40.84 -16.10
N VAL A 573 -22.26 -41.46 -15.15
CA VAL A 573 -22.44 -42.88 -14.80
C VAL A 573 -23.77 -43.09 -14.07
N ALA A 574 -24.16 -42.18 -13.17
CA ALA A 574 -25.49 -42.22 -12.55
C ALA A 574 -26.61 -42.01 -13.58
N GLY A 575 -26.44 -41.07 -14.51
CA GLY A 575 -27.38 -40.79 -15.60
C GLY A 575 -27.49 -41.94 -16.61
N LEU A 576 -26.37 -42.56 -16.99
CA LEU A 576 -26.33 -43.74 -17.86
C LEU A 576 -26.89 -44.99 -17.16
N GLY A 577 -26.65 -45.15 -15.86
CA GLY A 577 -27.28 -46.18 -15.04
C GLY A 577 -28.80 -46.04 -14.98
N LEU A 578 -29.30 -44.80 -14.85
CA LEU A 578 -30.74 -44.50 -14.86
C LEU A 578 -31.36 -44.75 -16.25
N LEU A 579 -30.66 -44.37 -17.33
CA LEU A 579 -31.08 -44.63 -18.71
C LEU A 579 -31.09 -46.13 -19.04
N ALA A 580 -30.12 -46.90 -18.54
CA ALA A 580 -30.08 -48.36 -18.69
C ALA A 580 -31.19 -49.05 -17.88
N ALA A 581 -31.50 -48.56 -16.67
CA ALA A 581 -32.61 -49.05 -15.85
C ALA A 581 -33.97 -48.74 -16.50
N LEU A 582 -34.15 -47.53 -17.06
CA LEU A 582 -35.36 -47.14 -17.78
C LEU A 582 -35.53 -47.90 -19.11
N ARG A 583 -34.44 -48.33 -19.76
CA ARG A 583 -34.48 -49.23 -20.93
C ARG A 583 -34.80 -50.68 -20.58
N ARG A 584 -34.58 -51.12 -19.33
CA ARG A 584 -34.98 -52.45 -18.84
C ARG A 584 -36.42 -52.49 -18.33
N ALA A 585 -37.01 -51.33 -18.05
CA ALA A 585 -38.39 -51.18 -17.59
C ALA A 585 -39.41 -50.89 -18.71
N ARG A 586 -38.96 -50.86 -19.97
CA ARG A 586 -39.78 -50.94 -21.19
C ARG A 586 -39.49 -52.27 -21.88
#